data_AF-A0A9P8IS99-F1
#
_entry.id   AF-A0A9P8IS99-F1
#
_cell.length_a   1.000
_cell.length_b   1.000
_cell.length_c   1.000
_cell.angle_alpha   90.00
_cell.angle_beta   90.00
_cell.angle_gamma   90.00
#
_symmetry.space_group_name_H-M   'P 1'
#
loop_
_entity.id
_entity.type
_entity.pdbx_description
1 polymer ?
#
loop_
_entity_poly.entity_id
_entity_poly.type
_entity_poly.pdbx_seq_one_letter_code
_entity_poly.pdbx_strand_id
1 'polypeptide(L)'
;MPTKTKRPKVFAYATFGLDALISLASKLRGQSYTVDATTKPKAGSTHWVIFVTFEDGVEWVFRPPRSGLSAIITEESASKLLISEAVTLKYLRNLDSIPVPEVFPFSGDD
;
A
#
# COMPACT_ATOMS: atom_id res chain seq x y z
N MET A 1 28.57 17.23 10.01
CA MET A 1 28.30 16.22 8.96
C MET A 1 26.92 15.64 9.23
N PRO A 2 25.96 15.65 8.29
CA PRO A 2 24.68 15.01 8.53
C PRO A 2 24.90 13.48 8.53
N THR A 3 24.55 12.85 9.64
CA THR A 3 24.57 11.40 9.80
C THR A 3 23.62 10.78 8.77
N LYS A 4 24.12 9.88 7.92
CA LYS A 4 23.29 9.09 7.00
C LYS A 4 22.36 8.20 7.82
N THR A 5 21.14 8.66 8.07
CA THR A 5 20.08 7.85 8.66
C THR A 5 19.87 6.62 7.76
N LYS A 6 20.13 5.42 8.30
CA LYS A 6 19.96 4.17 7.55
C LYS A 6 18.49 4.07 7.13
N ARG A 7 18.25 3.96 5.81
CA ARG A 7 16.92 3.76 5.26
C ARG A 7 16.31 2.49 5.88
N PRO A 8 15.09 2.52 6.45
CA PRO A 8 14.49 1.33 7.03
C PRO A 8 14.40 0.16 6.03
N LYS A 9 14.44 -1.08 6.50
CA LYS A 9 14.50 -2.27 5.64
C LYS A 9 13.27 -2.41 4.72
N VAL A 10 12.13 -1.84 5.13
CA VAL A 10 10.93 -1.64 4.30
C VAL A 10 11.25 -1.06 2.92
N PHE A 11 12.25 -0.18 2.84
CA PHE A 11 12.58 0.58 1.64
C PHE A 11 13.76 0.06 0.82
N ALA A 12 14.36 -1.08 1.20
CA ALA A 12 15.47 -1.63 0.42
C ALA A 12 15.02 -2.09 -0.99
N TYR A 13 13.72 -2.32 -1.17
CA TYR A 13 13.16 -2.95 -2.36
C TYR A 13 12.12 -2.12 -3.13
N ALA A 14 11.76 -0.93 -2.61
CA ALA A 14 10.81 -0.01 -3.24
C ALA A 14 11.01 1.44 -2.76
N THR A 15 10.79 2.40 -3.66
CA THR A 15 10.83 3.84 -3.40
C THR A 15 9.41 4.39 -3.25
N PHE A 16 8.78 4.19 -2.09
CA PHE A 16 7.57 4.95 -1.72
C PHE A 16 7.87 5.79 -0.47
N GLY A 17 7.22 6.95 -0.34
CA GLY A 17 7.39 7.83 0.82
C GLY A 17 6.55 7.34 2.00
N LEU A 18 7.17 6.62 2.95
CA LEU A 18 6.46 6.06 4.10
C LEU A 18 5.82 7.15 4.96
N ASP A 19 6.52 8.27 5.19
CA ASP A 19 5.97 9.39 5.96
C ASP A 19 4.72 9.97 5.31
N ALA A 20 4.70 10.04 3.97
CA ALA A 20 3.53 10.48 3.21
C ALA A 20 2.37 9.46 3.28
N LEU A 21 2.67 8.16 3.14
CA LEU A 21 1.69 7.09 3.31
C LEU A 21 1.06 7.13 4.71
N ILE A 22 1.90 7.24 5.72
CA ILE A 22 1.53 7.33 7.12
C ILE A 22 0.65 8.56 7.37
N SER A 23 1.08 9.72 6.88
CA SER A 23 0.35 10.98 7.05
C SER A 23 -1.04 10.88 6.42
N LEU A 24 -1.12 10.29 5.22
CA LEU A 24 -2.38 10.03 4.54
C LEU A 24 -3.25 9.06 5.32
N ALA A 25 -2.71 7.91 5.75
CA ALA A 25 -3.45 6.90 6.50
C ALA A 25 -4.00 7.43 7.83
N SER A 26 -3.17 8.18 8.57
CA SER A 26 -3.56 8.83 9.83
C SER A 26 -4.67 9.85 9.62
N LYS A 27 -4.58 10.67 8.55
CA LYS A 27 -5.62 11.64 8.20
C LYS A 27 -6.94 10.96 7.82
N LEU A 28 -6.88 9.85 7.08
CA LEU A 28 -8.07 9.11 6.66
C LEU A 28 -8.74 8.37 7.83
N ARG A 29 -7.96 7.83 8.77
CA ARG A 29 -8.47 7.11 9.94
C ARG A 29 -8.89 8.06 11.08
N GLY A 30 -8.26 9.22 11.18
CA GLY A 30 -8.44 10.16 12.29
C GLY A 30 -7.75 9.74 13.59
N GLN A 31 -6.73 8.88 13.53
CA GLN A 31 -6.03 8.32 14.69
C GLN A 31 -4.51 8.22 14.46
N SER A 32 -3.76 8.11 15.57
CA SER A 32 -2.35 7.72 15.55
C SER A 32 -2.19 6.26 15.13
N TYR A 33 -0.97 5.91 14.71
CA TYR A 33 -0.67 4.64 14.08
C TYR A 33 0.66 4.09 14.60
N THR A 34 0.84 2.79 14.40
CA THR A 34 2.13 2.09 14.51
C THR A 34 2.42 1.41 13.17
N VAL A 35 3.48 1.84 12.47
CA VAL A 35 4.04 1.07 11.34
C VAL A 35 5.32 0.40 11.82
N ASP A 36 5.38 -0.93 11.73
CA ASP A 36 6.64 -1.64 11.87
C ASP A 36 7.51 -1.45 10.63
N ALA A 37 8.33 -0.40 10.64
CA ALA A 37 9.27 -0.09 9.57
C ALA A 37 10.51 -1.01 9.57
N THR A 38 10.61 -1.96 10.51
CA THR A 38 11.79 -2.82 10.68
C THR A 38 11.69 -4.10 9.85
N THR A 39 10.47 -4.53 9.49
CA THR A 39 10.22 -5.73 8.71
C THR A 39 10.26 -5.48 7.22
N LYS A 40 10.63 -6.51 6.44
CA LYS A 40 10.56 -6.43 4.98
C LYS A 40 9.09 -6.44 4.55
N PRO A 41 8.67 -5.66 3.54
CA PRO A 41 7.30 -5.72 3.05
C PRO A 41 7.00 -7.12 2.54
N LYS A 42 5.78 -7.61 2.79
CA LYS A 42 5.31 -8.82 2.10
C LYS A 42 5.13 -8.50 0.61
N ALA A 43 5.16 -9.52 -0.24
CA ALA A 43 5.07 -9.29 -1.67
C ALA A 43 4.36 -10.43 -2.38
N GLY A 44 3.55 -10.09 -3.37
CA GLY A 44 3.15 -10.99 -4.43
C GLY A 44 4.04 -10.83 -5.66
N SER A 45 3.57 -11.36 -6.79
CA SER A 45 4.20 -11.19 -8.10
C SER A 45 4.06 -9.76 -8.62
N THR A 46 2.94 -9.08 -8.36
CA THR A 46 2.61 -7.76 -8.93
C THR A 46 2.66 -6.60 -7.94
N HIS A 47 2.44 -6.86 -6.65
CA HIS A 47 2.36 -5.80 -5.62
C HIS A 47 3.25 -6.09 -4.41
N TRP A 48 3.75 -5.03 -3.78
CA TRP A 48 4.15 -5.07 -2.38
C TRP A 48 2.92 -5.03 -1.48
N VAL A 49 3.08 -5.45 -0.22
CA VAL A 49 2.03 -5.47 0.79
C VAL A 49 2.63 -4.98 2.11
N ILE A 50 2.12 -3.86 2.59
CA ILE A 50 2.57 -3.19 3.82
C ILE A 50 1.38 -3.06 4.74
N PHE A 51 1.55 -3.47 5.99
CA PHE A 51 0.53 -3.39 7.01
C PHE A 51 0.75 -2.12 7.86
N VAL A 52 -0.34 -1.39 8.09
CA VAL A 52 -0.40 -0.23 8.99
C VAL A 52 -1.37 -0.59 10.09
N THR A 53 -0.88 -0.73 11.32
CA THR A 53 -1.72 -1.06 12.48
C THR A 53 -2.03 0.22 13.23
N PHE A 54 -3.30 0.45 13.54
CA PHE A 54 -3.74 1.59 14.34
C PHE A 54 -3.85 1.21 15.82
N GLU A 55 -3.91 2.21 16.70
CA GLU A 55 -4.02 2.01 18.14
C GLU A 55 -5.29 1.23 18.55
N ASP A 56 -6.34 1.30 17.74
CA ASP A 56 -7.58 0.54 17.93
C ASP A 56 -7.47 -0.95 17.50
N GLY A 57 -6.27 -1.37 17.09
CA GLY A 57 -5.99 -2.74 16.64
C GLY A 57 -6.44 -3.04 15.20
N VAL A 58 -7.04 -2.07 14.49
CA VAL A 58 -7.39 -2.26 13.08
C VAL A 58 -6.12 -2.23 12.22
N GLU A 59 -6.06 -3.12 11.24
CA GLU A 59 -4.97 -3.16 10.26
C GLU A 59 -5.45 -2.69 8.89
N TRP A 60 -4.72 -1.76 8.30
CA TRP A 60 -4.87 -1.38 6.89
C TRP A 60 -3.74 -1.97 6.06
N VAL A 61 -4.06 -2.24 4.79
CA VAL A 61 -3.11 -2.80 3.83
C VAL A 61 -2.84 -1.79 2.73
N PHE A 62 -1.58 -1.39 2.60
CA PHE A 62 -1.11 -0.60 1.46
C PHE A 62 -0.45 -1.52 0.43
N ARG A 63 -0.92 -1.44 -0.83
CA ARG A 63 -0.51 -2.32 -1.92
C ARG A 63 0.04 -1.55 -3.13
N PRO A 64 1.27 -1.02 -3.08
CA PRO A 64 1.85 -0.38 -4.25
C PRO A 64 2.34 -1.44 -5.25
N PRO A 65 2.27 -1.19 -6.56
CA PRO A 65 2.83 -2.09 -7.55
C PRO A 65 4.34 -2.28 -7.35
N ARG A 66 4.84 -3.43 -7.81
CA ARG A 66 6.29 -3.65 -7.92
C ARG A 66 6.80 -2.87 -9.13
N SER A 67 7.91 -2.17 -8.95
CA SER A 67 8.57 -1.38 -9.99
C SER A 67 10.04 -1.78 -10.16
N GLY A 68 10.67 -1.27 -11.21
CA GLY A 68 12.09 -1.49 -11.53
C GLY A 68 12.43 -2.94 -11.91
N LEU A 69 13.65 -3.38 -11.60
CA LEU A 69 14.20 -4.70 -11.96
C LEU A 69 13.41 -5.90 -11.42
N SER A 70 12.50 -5.66 -10.48
CA SER A 70 11.69 -6.70 -9.84
C SER A 70 10.23 -6.72 -10.30
N ALA A 71 9.87 -5.85 -11.26
CA ALA A 71 8.57 -5.83 -11.89
C ALA A 71 8.50 -6.89 -12.99
N ILE A 72 7.37 -7.60 -13.04
CA ILE A 72 7.07 -8.59 -14.09
C ILE A 72 6.16 -8.02 -15.19
N ILE A 73 5.61 -6.83 -14.97
CA ILE A 73 4.70 -6.13 -15.88
C ILE A 73 5.15 -4.67 -16.03
N THR A 74 4.73 -4.03 -17.11
CA THR A 74 4.99 -2.60 -17.35
C THR A 74 4.28 -1.74 -16.33
N GLU A 75 4.75 -0.50 -16.13
CA GLU A 75 4.09 0.46 -15.25
C GLU A 75 2.64 0.74 -15.69
N GLU A 76 2.40 0.86 -17.00
CA GLU A 76 1.05 0.97 -17.57
C GLU A 76 0.15 -0.23 -17.19
N SER A 77 0.66 -1.45 -17.35
CA SER A 77 -0.08 -2.67 -16.98
C SER A 77 -0.32 -2.75 -15.48
N ALA A 78 0.63 -2.28 -14.68
CA ALA A 78 0.51 -2.23 -13.23
C ALA A 78 -0.57 -1.23 -12.78
N SER A 79 -0.62 -0.05 -13.40
CA SER A 79 -1.67 0.96 -13.15
C SER A 79 -3.04 0.42 -13.52
N LYS A 80 -3.21 -0.15 -14.72
CA LYS A 80 -4.46 -0.76 -15.17
C LYS A 80 -4.91 -1.91 -14.26
N LEU A 81 -3.98 -2.76 -13.82
CA LEU A 81 -4.26 -3.85 -12.88
C LEU A 81 -4.75 -3.31 -11.53
N LEU A 82 -4.06 -2.31 -10.97
CA LEU A 82 -4.42 -1.70 -9.69
C LEU A 82 -5.82 -1.05 -9.75
N ILE A 83 -6.10 -0.29 -10.82
CA ILE A 83 -7.41 0.34 -11.03
C ILE A 83 -8.49 -0.73 -11.15
N SER A 84 -8.25 -1.78 -11.94
CA SER A 84 -9.18 -2.90 -12.11
C SER A 84 -9.48 -3.62 -10.79
N GLU A 85 -8.45 -3.93 -9.98
CA GLU A 85 -8.61 -4.54 -8.66
C GLU A 85 -9.46 -3.66 -7.75
N ALA A 86 -9.16 -2.36 -7.66
CA ALA A 86 -9.83 -1.42 -6.79
C ALA A 86 -11.30 -1.17 -7.18
N VAL A 87 -11.56 -0.98 -8.49
CA VAL A 87 -12.92 -0.80 -9.02
C VAL A 87 -13.75 -2.06 -8.83
N THR A 88 -13.16 -3.24 -9.06
CA THR A 88 -13.84 -4.53 -8.83
C THR A 88 -14.23 -4.69 -7.37
N LEU A 89 -13.33 -4.40 -6.43
CA LEU A 89 -13.64 -4.47 -4.99
C LEU A 89 -14.77 -3.50 -4.60
N LYS A 90 -14.75 -2.27 -5.11
CA LYS A 90 -15.85 -1.31 -4.89
C LYS A 90 -17.17 -1.79 -5.48
N TYR A 91 -17.14 -2.38 -6.67
CA TYR A 91 -18.33 -2.96 -7.30
C TYR A 91 -18.88 -4.14 -6.48
N LEU A 92 -18.03 -5.08 -6.08
CA LEU A 92 -18.43 -6.24 -5.27
C LEU A 92 -19.01 -5.83 -3.91
N ARG A 93 -18.49 -4.76 -3.31
CA ARG A 93 -19.02 -4.23 -2.04
C ARG A 93 -20.47 -3.75 -2.16
N ASN A 94 -20.88 -3.28 -3.34
CA ASN A 94 -22.26 -2.87 -3.59
C ASN A 94 -23.22 -4.05 -3.81
N LEU A 95 -22.72 -5.29 -3.90
CA LEU A 95 -23.55 -6.47 -4.18
C LEU A 95 -24.10 -7.18 -2.92
N ASP A 96 -23.91 -6.62 -1.72
CA ASP A 96 -24.38 -7.04 -0.37
C ASP A 96 -24.15 -8.52 0.06
N SER A 97 -23.76 -9.39 -0.85
CA SER A 97 -23.66 -10.84 -0.67
C SER A 97 -22.22 -11.33 -0.56
N ILE A 98 -21.25 -10.49 -0.92
CA ILE A 98 -19.84 -10.86 -0.99
C ILE A 98 -19.06 -10.01 0.01
N PRO A 99 -18.50 -10.60 1.08
CA PRO A 99 -17.63 -9.86 2.00
C PRO A 99 -16.33 -9.51 1.27
N VAL A 100 -16.08 -8.22 1.10
CA VAL A 100 -14.85 -7.68 0.49
C VAL A 100 -14.24 -6.58 1.37
N PRO A 101 -12.91 -6.41 1.33
CA PRO A 101 -12.25 -5.34 2.07
C PRO A 101 -12.69 -3.95 1.59
N GLU A 102 -12.62 -2.97 2.49
CA GLU A 102 -12.81 -1.57 2.13
C GLU A 102 -11.67 -1.03 1.28
N VAL A 103 -12.03 -0.38 0.17
CA VAL A 103 -11.08 0.40 -0.61
C VAL A 103 -11.25 1.86 -0.23
N PHE A 104 -10.25 2.40 0.47
CA PHE A 104 -10.08 3.82 0.76
C PHE A 104 -9.61 4.54 -0.54
N PRO A 105 -8.59 5.43 -0.55
CA PRO A 105 -8.03 5.92 -1.81
C PRO A 105 -7.20 4.88 -2.58
N PHE A 106 -7.24 4.98 -3.92
CA PHE A 106 -6.31 4.34 -4.83
C PHE A 106 -5.94 5.32 -5.96
N SER A 107 -4.79 5.12 -6.61
CA SER A 107 -4.29 5.98 -7.69
C SER A 107 -3.51 5.13 -8.70
N GLY A 108 -3.73 5.38 -9.98
CA GLY A 108 -2.98 4.83 -11.10
C GLY A 108 -3.13 5.74 -12.31
N ASP A 109 -2.20 5.66 -13.25
CA ASP A 109 -2.27 6.38 -14.52
C ASP A 109 -3.10 5.56 -15.53
N ASP A 110 -4.00 6.22 -16.27
CA ASP A 110 -4.81 5.62 -17.34
C ASP A 110 -4.17 5.74 -18.73
#